data_AF-A0A9N9G5C0-F1
#
_entry.id   AF-A0A9N9G5C0-F1
#
_cell.length_a   1.000
_cell.length_b   1.000
_cell.length_c   1.000
_cell.angle_alpha   90.00
_cell.angle_beta   90.00
_cell.angle_gamma   90.00
#
_symmetry.space_group_name_H-M   'P 1'
#
loop_
_entity.id
_entity.type
_entity.pdbx_description
1 polymer ?
#
loop_
_entity_poly.entity_id
_entity_poly.type
_entity_poly.pdbx_seq_one_letter_code
_entity_poly.pdbx_strand_id
1 'polypeptide(L)'
;FAEIGEKIGKDEVWVAALFYGQAKPDNEVIEKLALVLDMHFDDDYYRESFYPDKGGLVEVPPTDPLIYRFYEIIQVYGYPLKAVIHEKFGDGIMSAIDFTANVDKVVKDGGERVKVTFEGKFLPYKKW
;
A
#
# COMPACT_ATOMS: atom_id res chain seq x y z
N PHE A 1 2.28 0.75 -13.67
CA PHE A 1 3.06 0.05 -12.63
C PHE A 1 3.07 -1.45 -12.85
N ALA A 2 1.95 -2.09 -13.25
CA ALA A 2 1.87 -3.48 -13.68
C ALA A 2 3.10 -4.02 -14.44
N GLU A 3 3.45 -3.44 -15.60
CA GLU A 3 4.58 -3.92 -16.43
C GLU A 3 5.94 -3.91 -15.70
N ILE A 4 6.17 -2.91 -14.85
CA ILE A 4 7.39 -2.83 -14.03
C ILE A 4 7.33 -3.90 -12.95
N GLY A 5 6.19 -4.04 -12.28
CA GLY A 5 5.93 -5.05 -11.26
C GLY A 5 6.19 -6.46 -11.75
N GLU A 6 5.70 -6.81 -12.94
CA GLU A 6 5.95 -8.10 -13.59
C GLU A 6 7.44 -8.37 -13.79
N LYS A 7 8.19 -7.39 -14.27
CA LYS A 7 9.63 -7.53 -14.54
C LYS A 7 10.47 -7.64 -13.26
N ILE A 8 10.05 -7.00 -12.17
CA ILE A 8 10.79 -7.00 -10.90
C ILE A 8 10.26 -8.02 -9.88
N GLY A 9 9.14 -8.68 -10.16
CA GLY A 9 8.50 -9.66 -9.29
C GLY A 9 7.81 -9.03 -8.06
N LYS A 10 7.20 -7.85 -8.22
CA LYS A 10 6.47 -7.15 -7.14
C LYS A 10 5.08 -6.73 -7.61
N ASP A 11 4.14 -6.64 -6.68
CA ASP A 11 2.79 -6.13 -6.97
C ASP A 11 2.82 -4.66 -7.41
N GLU A 12 1.91 -4.26 -8.31
CA GLU A 12 1.91 -2.93 -8.89
C GLU A 12 1.67 -1.80 -7.87
N VAL A 13 0.91 -2.06 -6.80
CA VAL A 13 0.70 -1.09 -5.71
C VAL A 13 2.00 -0.92 -4.93
N TRP A 14 2.75 -2.01 -4.70
CA TRP A 14 4.06 -1.93 -4.07
C TRP A 14 5.06 -1.15 -4.94
N VAL A 15 5.05 -1.36 -6.26
CA VAL A 15 5.91 -0.58 -7.18
C VAL A 15 5.53 0.88 -7.17
N ALA A 16 4.23 1.21 -7.20
CA ALA A 16 3.78 2.59 -7.07
C ALA A 16 4.25 3.21 -5.74
N ALA A 17 4.08 2.49 -4.63
CA ALA A 17 4.55 2.93 -3.31
C ALA A 17 6.06 3.22 -3.30
N LEU A 18 6.87 2.39 -3.97
CA LEU A 18 8.31 2.63 -4.11
C LEU A 18 8.60 3.95 -4.83
N PHE A 19 7.92 4.23 -5.94
CA PHE A 19 8.13 5.46 -6.73
C PHE A 19 7.70 6.72 -5.98
N TYR A 20 6.73 6.60 -5.06
CA TYR A 20 6.34 7.68 -4.15
C TYR A 20 7.14 7.71 -2.83
N GLY A 21 8.23 6.94 -2.73
CA GLY A 21 9.10 6.92 -1.54
C GLY A 21 8.46 6.26 -0.30
N GLN A 22 7.41 5.47 -0.47
CA GLN A 22 6.65 4.81 0.62
C GLN A 22 7.06 3.35 0.86
N ALA A 23 7.96 2.81 0.03
CA ALA A 23 8.52 1.47 0.18
C ALA A 23 10.06 1.51 0.10
N LYS A 24 10.70 0.50 0.71
CA LYS A 24 12.15 0.28 0.63
C LYS A 24 12.41 -0.91 -0.29
N PRO A 25 13.18 -0.75 -1.38
CA PRO A 25 13.58 -1.87 -2.22
C PRO A 25 14.76 -2.61 -1.58
N ASP A 26 14.89 -3.89 -1.89
CA ASP A 26 16.12 -4.66 -1.65
C ASP A 26 17.07 -4.51 -2.85
N ASN A 27 18.32 -4.97 -2.73
CA ASN A 27 19.33 -4.82 -3.78
C ASN A 27 18.92 -5.51 -5.09
N GLU A 28 18.27 -6.68 -5.00
CA GLU A 28 17.78 -7.41 -6.17
C GLU A 28 16.73 -6.58 -6.94
N VAL A 29 15.81 -5.93 -6.22
CA VAL A 29 14.82 -5.04 -6.82
C VAL A 29 15.48 -3.81 -7.45
N ILE A 30 16.49 -3.21 -6.80
CA ILE A 30 17.21 -2.05 -7.35
C ILE A 30 17.88 -2.43 -8.68
N GLU A 31 18.59 -3.55 -8.74
CA GLU A 31 19.26 -4.04 -9.95
C GLU A 31 18.25 -4.29 -11.09
N LYS A 32 17.13 -4.95 -10.79
CA LYS A 32 16.08 -5.17 -11.80
C LYS A 32 15.45 -3.86 -12.25
N LEU A 33 15.19 -2.92 -11.34
CA LEU A 33 14.66 -1.60 -11.70
C LEU A 33 15.61 -0.82 -12.59
N ALA A 34 16.92 -0.90 -12.34
CA ALA A 34 17.95 -0.23 -13.14
C ALA A 34 17.88 -0.69 -14.61
N LEU A 35 17.77 -2.00 -14.80
CA LEU A 35 17.62 -2.62 -16.12
C LEU A 35 16.29 -2.27 -16.78
N VAL A 36 15.19 -2.27 -16.03
CA VAL A 36 13.84 -2.00 -16.57
C VAL A 36 13.68 -0.54 -16.99
N LEU A 37 14.27 0.39 -16.25
CA LEU A 37 14.16 1.83 -16.48
C LEU A 37 15.27 2.39 -17.36
N ASP A 38 16.27 1.57 -17.74
CA ASP A 38 17.48 2.01 -18.44
C ASP A 38 18.20 3.15 -17.70
N MET A 39 18.38 2.96 -16.39
CA MET A 39 18.95 3.95 -15.47
C MET A 39 20.10 3.36 -14.67
N HIS A 40 21.15 4.14 -14.48
CA HIS A 40 22.18 3.86 -13.48
C HIS A 40 21.78 4.51 -12.16
N PHE A 41 21.60 3.72 -11.11
CA PHE A 41 21.48 4.27 -9.75
C PHE A 41 22.89 4.52 -9.20
N ASP A 42 23.13 5.71 -8.66
CA ASP A 42 24.38 5.96 -7.93
C ASP A 42 24.31 5.19 -6.60
N ASP A 43 25.18 4.20 -6.46
CA ASP A 43 25.06 3.08 -5.51
C ASP A 43 25.09 3.50 -4.04
N ASP A 44 25.40 4.75 -3.71
CA ASP A 44 25.54 5.24 -2.34
C ASP A 44 24.20 5.62 -1.69
N TYR A 45 23.21 6.11 -2.47
CA TYR A 45 21.98 6.69 -1.90
C TYR A 45 20.93 5.64 -1.50
N TYR A 46 20.89 4.50 -2.19
CA TYR A 46 19.86 3.46 -2.01
C TYR A 46 20.33 2.24 -1.20
N ARG A 47 21.49 2.33 -0.52
CA ARG A 47 22.07 1.24 0.29
C ARG A 47 21.22 0.84 1.49
N GLU A 48 21.65 -0.21 2.17
CA GLU A 48 21.07 -0.74 3.41
C GLU A 48 20.72 0.32 4.47
N SER A 49 21.48 1.41 4.54
CA SER A 49 21.29 2.49 5.53
C SER A 49 20.12 3.43 5.23
N PHE A 50 19.61 3.47 4.00
CA PHE A 50 18.46 4.31 3.66
C PHE A 50 17.16 3.72 4.23
N TYR A 51 16.32 4.55 4.83
CA TYR A 51 14.97 4.19 5.24
C TYR A 51 14.01 5.27 4.73
N PRO A 52 12.89 4.90 4.08
CA PRO A 52 11.94 5.86 3.56
C PRO A 52 11.27 6.62 4.71
N ASP A 53 11.20 7.95 4.58
CA ASP A 53 10.27 8.74 5.38
C ASP A 53 8.87 8.55 4.80
N LYS A 54 8.04 7.78 5.52
CA LYS A 54 6.72 7.36 5.07
C LYS A 54 5.65 8.30 5.60
N GLY A 55 4.60 8.49 4.80
CA GLY A 55 3.58 9.50 5.06
C GLY A 55 3.96 10.86 4.48
N GLY A 56 3.21 11.89 4.82
CA GLY A 56 3.49 13.27 4.40
C GLY A 56 3.19 13.60 2.93
N LEU A 57 2.81 12.62 2.10
CA LEU A 57 2.43 12.87 0.69
C LEU A 57 1.13 13.65 0.53
N VAL A 58 0.29 13.68 1.57
CA VAL A 58 -1.07 14.20 1.50
C VAL A 58 -1.35 15.03 2.76
N GLU A 59 -1.83 16.26 2.57
CA GLU A 59 -2.38 17.07 3.66
C GLU A 59 -3.68 16.45 4.17
N VAL A 60 -3.99 16.61 5.46
CA VAL A 60 -5.24 16.10 6.04
C VAL A 60 -6.18 17.29 6.34
N PRO A 61 -7.37 17.36 5.73
CA PRO A 61 -7.96 16.39 4.81
C PRO A 61 -7.35 16.43 3.38
N PRO A 62 -7.33 15.29 2.66
CA PRO A 62 -6.84 15.24 1.28
C PRO A 62 -7.61 16.19 0.35
N THR A 63 -6.90 16.90 -0.52
CA THR A 63 -7.52 17.76 -1.55
C THR A 63 -7.71 17.04 -2.87
N ASP A 64 -6.90 16.02 -3.17
CA ASP A 64 -7.10 15.16 -4.34
C ASP A 64 -8.43 14.38 -4.22
N PRO A 65 -9.33 14.48 -5.22
CA PRO A 65 -10.64 13.86 -5.13
C PRO A 65 -10.62 12.33 -4.99
N LEU A 66 -9.68 11.62 -5.61
CA LEU A 66 -9.62 10.16 -5.54
C LEU A 66 -9.15 9.73 -4.14
N ILE A 67 -8.12 10.37 -3.61
CA ILE A 67 -7.61 10.11 -2.25
C ILE A 67 -8.65 10.51 -1.18
N TYR A 68 -9.37 11.62 -1.40
CA TYR A 68 -10.44 12.05 -0.50
C TYR A 68 -11.54 11.00 -0.32
N ARG A 69 -11.87 10.21 -1.37
CA ARG A 69 -12.88 9.14 -1.25
C ARG A 69 -12.45 8.04 -0.28
N PHE A 70 -11.16 7.69 -0.22
CA PHE A 70 -10.67 6.76 0.79
C PHE A 70 -10.80 7.34 2.21
N TYR A 71 -10.51 8.63 2.38
CA TYR A 71 -10.72 9.32 3.65
C TYR A 71 -12.20 9.31 4.06
N GLU A 72 -13.11 9.63 3.12
CA GLU A 72 -14.57 9.61 3.33
C GLU A 72 -15.09 8.20 3.68
N ILE A 73 -14.57 7.14 3.03
CA ILE A 73 -14.90 5.74 3.39
C ILE A 73 -14.56 5.46 4.85
N ILE A 74 -13.41 5.92 5.35
CA ILE A 74 -13.04 5.73 6.76
C ILE A 74 -13.94 6.55 7.69
N GLN A 75 -14.32 7.77 7.31
CA GLN A 75 -15.26 8.59 8.10
C GLN A 75 -16.64 7.92 8.23
N VAL A 76 -17.14 7.28 7.16
CA VAL A 76 -18.47 6.64 7.13
C VAL A 76 -18.43 5.23 7.72
N TYR A 77 -17.45 4.40 7.34
CA TYR A 77 -17.41 2.97 7.65
C TYR A 77 -16.39 2.58 8.71
N GLY A 78 -15.57 3.49 9.22
CA GLY A 78 -14.53 3.18 10.20
C GLY A 78 -15.06 2.49 11.46
N TYR A 79 -16.09 3.04 12.10
CA TYR A 79 -16.72 2.40 13.28
C TYR A 79 -17.45 1.09 12.95
N PRO A 80 -18.28 1.01 11.89
CA PRO A 80 -18.86 -0.26 11.46
C PRO A 80 -17.82 -1.37 11.21
N LEU A 81 -16.75 -1.07 10.46
CA LEU A 81 -15.67 -2.02 10.18
C LEU A 81 -14.97 -2.43 11.48
N LYS A 82 -14.66 -1.48 12.36
CA LYS A 82 -14.07 -1.75 13.68
C LYS A 82 -14.93 -2.74 14.48
N ALA A 83 -16.24 -2.52 14.54
CA ALA A 83 -17.15 -3.40 15.27
C ALA A 83 -17.13 -4.82 14.72
N VAL A 84 -17.24 -4.99 13.40
CA VAL A 84 -17.22 -6.31 12.74
C VAL A 84 -15.87 -7.02 12.92
N ILE A 85 -14.75 -6.30 12.85
CA ILE A 85 -13.43 -6.87 13.13
C ILE A 85 -13.35 -7.36 14.57
N HIS A 86 -13.82 -6.57 15.53
CA HIS A 86 -13.82 -6.96 16.95
C HIS A 86 -14.71 -8.18 17.22
N GLU A 87 -15.86 -8.29 16.56
CA GLU A 87 -16.72 -9.48 16.65
C GLU A 87 -16.05 -10.74 16.09
N LYS A 88 -15.28 -10.61 15.00
CA LYS A 88 -14.64 -11.74 14.31
C LYS A 88 -13.32 -12.18 14.94
N PHE A 89 -12.50 -11.24 15.40
CA PHE A 89 -11.11 -11.48 15.80
C PHE A 89 -10.81 -11.17 17.26
N GLY A 90 -11.72 -10.45 17.95
CA GLY A 90 -11.53 -9.97 19.31
C GLY A 90 -10.83 -8.61 19.39
N ASP A 91 -10.30 -8.28 20.56
CA ASP A 91 -9.67 -6.98 20.82
C ASP A 91 -8.25 -6.90 20.23
N GLY A 92 -8.09 -6.07 19.20
CA GLY A 92 -6.85 -5.94 18.44
C GLY A 92 -7.02 -5.06 17.21
N ILE A 93 -6.04 -5.12 16.31
CA ILE A 93 -6.01 -4.32 15.07
C ILE A 93 -5.62 -5.16 13.86
N MET A 94 -6.02 -4.71 12.67
CA MET A 94 -5.42 -5.15 11.41
C MET A 94 -4.12 -4.36 11.19
N SER A 95 -3.00 -5.07 11.03
CA SER A 95 -1.69 -4.47 10.76
C SER A 95 -1.71 -3.74 9.41
N ALA A 96 -1.04 -2.58 9.36
CA ALA A 96 -0.70 -1.86 8.13
C ALA A 96 0.78 -2.03 7.74
N ILE A 97 1.51 -2.93 8.43
CA ILE A 97 2.94 -3.23 8.18
C ILE A 97 3.08 -4.63 7.57
N ASP A 98 2.49 -5.62 8.23
CA ASP A 98 2.31 -6.97 7.69
C ASP A 98 0.98 -6.97 6.94
N PHE A 99 1.04 -6.38 5.73
CA PHE A 99 -0.11 -5.87 4.99
C PHE A 99 0.14 -5.91 3.48
N THR A 100 -0.92 -6.19 2.72
CA THR A 100 -0.97 -6.04 1.27
C THR A 100 -2.22 -5.28 0.84
N ALA A 101 -2.08 -4.56 -0.28
CA ALA A 101 -3.19 -3.90 -0.97
C ALA A 101 -3.13 -4.26 -2.44
N ASN A 102 -4.29 -4.55 -3.02
CA ASN A 102 -4.43 -4.85 -4.45
C ASN A 102 -5.57 -4.03 -5.03
N VAL A 103 -5.45 -3.63 -6.31
CA VAL A 103 -6.49 -2.89 -7.04
C VAL A 103 -6.85 -3.67 -8.29
N ASP A 104 -8.10 -4.12 -8.37
CA ASP A 104 -8.63 -4.82 -9.54
C ASP A 104 -9.69 -3.95 -10.24
N LYS A 105 -9.72 -4.00 -11.56
CA LYS A 105 -10.86 -3.54 -12.36
C LYS A 105 -11.88 -4.66 -12.50
N VAL A 106 -13.13 -4.39 -12.10
CA VAL A 106 -14.25 -5.34 -12.20
C VAL A 106 -15.37 -4.72 -13.03
N VAL A 107 -15.93 -5.48 -13.98
CA VAL A 107 -17.13 -5.06 -14.73
C VAL A 107 -18.35 -5.66 -14.05
N LYS A 108 -19.26 -4.82 -13.57
CA LYS A 108 -20.50 -5.25 -12.90
C LYS A 108 -21.62 -4.26 -13.17
N ASP A 109 -22.83 -4.79 -13.38
CA ASP A 109 -24.06 -4.00 -13.60
C ASP A 109 -23.95 -2.98 -14.75
N GLY A 110 -23.22 -3.36 -15.81
CA GLY A 110 -23.01 -2.52 -17.00
C GLY A 110 -21.97 -1.41 -16.84
N GLY A 111 -21.24 -1.35 -15.71
CA GLY A 111 -20.20 -0.36 -15.46
C GLY A 111 -18.90 -0.94 -14.92
N GLU A 112 -17.81 -0.20 -15.07
CA GLU A 112 -16.53 -0.51 -14.46
C GLU A 112 -16.54 -0.11 -12.98
N ARG A 113 -15.92 -0.94 -12.15
CA ARG A 113 -15.79 -0.73 -10.71
C ARG A 113 -14.34 -0.93 -10.31
N VAL A 114 -13.87 -0.09 -9.40
CA VAL A 114 -12.58 -0.28 -8.72
C VAL A 114 -12.83 -1.16 -7.51
N LYS A 115 -12.19 -2.33 -7.49
CA LYS A 115 -12.18 -3.23 -6.33
C LYS A 115 -10.84 -3.08 -5.64
N VAL A 116 -10.88 -2.66 -4.38
CA VAL A 116 -9.69 -2.57 -3.54
C VAL A 116 -9.76 -3.68 -2.49
N THR A 117 -8.70 -4.47 -2.38
CA THR A 117 -8.58 -5.52 -1.37
C THR A 117 -7.48 -5.13 -0.40
N PHE A 118 -7.80 -5.09 0.89
CA PHE A 118 -6.87 -4.85 1.99
C PHE A 118 -6.76 -6.12 2.83
N GLU A 119 -5.56 -6.66 2.95
CA GLU A 119 -5.27 -7.84 3.75
C GLU A 119 -4.14 -7.52 4.71
N GLY A 120 -4.44 -7.52 6.01
CA GLY A 120 -3.46 -7.27 7.05
C GLY A 120 -3.53 -8.31 8.15
N LYS A 121 -2.38 -8.67 8.71
CA LYS A 121 -2.30 -9.58 9.84
C LYS A 121 -3.05 -9.02 11.05
N PHE A 122 -3.89 -9.82 11.69
CA PHE A 122 -4.53 -9.43 12.94
C PHE A 122 -3.55 -9.50 14.12
N LEU A 123 -3.51 -8.45 14.94
CA LEU A 123 -2.64 -8.30 16.08
C LEU A 123 -3.48 -8.09 17.35
N PRO A 124 -3.66 -9.11 18.22
CA PRO A 124 -4.42 -8.95 19.46
C PRO A 124 -3.65 -8.11 20.48
N TYR A 125 -4.37 -7.35 21.30
CA TYR A 125 -3.75 -6.63 22.41
C TYR A 125 -3.25 -7.60 23.49
N LYS A 126 -2.04 -7.34 24.00
CA LYS A 126 -1.50 -8.06 25.15
C LYS A 126 -2.30 -7.69 26.40
N LYS A 127 -2.81 -8.71 27.11
CA LYS A 127 -3.30 -8.57 28.48
C LYS A 127 -2.09 -8.71 29.40
N TRP A 128 -1.72 -7.64 30.09
CA TRP A 128 -0.61 -7.59 31.04
C TRP A 128 -1.13 -7.25 32.44
#